data_AF-W4BEJ3-F1
#
_entry.id   AF-W4BEJ3-F1
#
_cell.length_a   1.000
_cell.length_b   1.000
_cell.length_c   1.000
_cell.angle_alpha   90.00
_cell.angle_beta   90.00
_cell.angle_gamma   90.00
#
_symmetry.space_group_name_H-M   'P 1'
#
loop_
_entity.id
_entity.type
_entity.pdbx_description
1 polymer ?
#
loop_
_entity_poly.entity_id
_entity_poly.type
_entity_poly.pdbx_seq_one_letter_code
_entity_poly.pdbx_strand_id
1 'polypeptide(L)' 'MNWHFVLITFLLIVVVTETRHLIRLRSLRDMIVFYAVWGLTLLAIIGDMLELTELRPLDWISIMMQPLNRLIS' A
#
# COMPACT_ATOMS: atom_id res chain seq x y z
N MET A 1 1.90 1.61 20.98
CA MET A 1 1.45 2.72 20.11
C MET A 1 0.75 2.09 18.93
N ASN A 2 -0.51 2.45 18.66
CA ASN A 2 -1.29 1.78 17.62
C ASN A 2 -0.92 2.35 16.25
N TRP A 3 0.18 1.85 15.67
CA TRP A 3 0.77 2.36 14.42
C TRP A 3 -0.22 2.38 13.25
N HIS A 4 -1.19 1.47 13.24
CA HIS A 4 -2.27 1.45 12.25
C HIS A 4 -3.08 2.74 12.23
N PHE A 5 -3.38 3.33 13.39
CA PHE A 5 -4.13 4.58 13.45
C PHE A 5 -3.35 5.72 12.78
N VAL A 6 -2.05 5.80 13.03
CA VAL A 6 -1.17 6.81 12.39
C VAL A 6 -1.15 6.64 10.87
N LEU A 7 -1.03 5.40 10.39
CA LEU A 7 -1.02 5.09 8.95
C LEU A 7 -2.37 5.38 8.29
N ILE A 8 -3.49 5.04 8.94
CA ILE A 8 -4.84 5.35 8.44
C ILE A 8 -5.05 6.86 8.38
N THR A 9 -4.67 7.59 9.42
CA THR A 9 -4.75 9.06 9.42
C THR A 9 -3.91 9.66 8.30
N PHE A 10 -2.70 9.16 8.08
CA PHE A 10 -1.85 9.59 6.98
C PHE A 10 -2.49 9.29 5.61
N LEU A 11 -3.01 8.08 5.38
CA LEU A 11 -3.70 7.70 4.14
C LEU A 11 -4.91 8.58 3.84
N LEU A 12 -5.68 8.96 4.87
CA LEU A 12 -6.80 9.88 4.73
C LEU A 12 -6.35 11.27 4.29
N ILE A 13 -5.28 11.80 4.89
CA ILE A 13 -4.74 13.10 4.51
C ILE A 13 -4.27 13.05 3.05
N VAL A 14 -3.49 12.03 2.68
CA VAL A 14 -2.96 11.85 1.32
C VAL A 14 -4.07 11.73 0.29
N VAL A 15 -5.12 10.95 0.56
CA VAL A 15 -6.24 10.82 -0.38
C VAL A 15 -6.95 12.15 -0.58
N VAL A 16 -7.16 12.94 0.48
CA VAL A 16 -7.87 14.22 0.38
C VAL A 16 -7.03 15.26 -0.35
N THR A 17 -5.73 15.34 -0.05
CA THR A 17 -4.82 16.30 -0.69
C THR A 17 -4.59 15.95 -2.16
N GLU A 18 -4.28 14.70 -2.47
CA GLU A 18 -3.96 14.32 -3.84
C GLU A 18 -5.19 14.18 -4.72
N THR A 19 -6.34 13.73 -4.20
CA THR A 19 -7.57 13.70 -5.02
C THR A 19 -7.90 15.11 -5.55
N ARG A 20 -7.73 16.16 -4.74
CA ARG A 20 -7.93 17.55 -5.19
C ARG A 20 -6.94 17.97 -6.28
N HIS A 21 -5.69 17.57 -6.14
CA HIS A 21 -4.63 17.90 -7.08
C HIS A 21 -4.78 17.13 -8.41
N LEU A 22 -5.07 15.83 -8.35
CA LEU A 22 -5.35 14.96 -9.50
C LEU A 22 -6.58 15.38 -10.30
N ILE A 23 -7.67 15.79 -9.63
CA ILE A 23 -8.86 16.35 -10.30
C ILE A 23 -8.47 17.61 -11.09
N ARG A 24 -7.58 18.45 -10.53
CA ARG A 24 -7.12 19.68 -11.18
C ARG A 24 -6.22 19.39 -12.39
N LEU A 25 -5.43 18.32 -12.35
CA LEU A 25 -4.55 17.88 -13.44
C LEU A 25 -5.28 17.17 -14.59
N ARG A 26 -6.54 16.71 -14.40
CA ARG A 26 -7.36 15.99 -15.41
C ARG A 26 -6.69 14.76 -16.02
N SER A 27 -5.62 14.25 -15.42
CA SER A 27 -4.90 13.07 -15.87
C SER A 27 -5.54 11.82 -15.31
N LEU A 28 -6.36 11.15 -16.12
CA LEU A 28 -7.00 9.87 -15.73
C LEU A 28 -5.96 8.79 -15.41
N ARG A 29 -4.83 8.80 -16.10
CA ARG A 29 -3.75 7.83 -15.88
C ARG A 29 -3.18 7.95 -14.47
N ASP A 30 -2.85 9.17 -14.06
CA ASP A 30 -2.27 9.41 -12.73
C ASP A 30 -3.29 9.12 -11.63
N MET A 31 -4.58 9.36 -11.90
CA MET A 31 -5.67 9.00 -11.00
C MET A 31 -5.74 7.49 -10.78
N ILE A 32 -5.69 6.69 -11.85
CA ILE A 32 -5.72 5.23 -11.76
C ILE A 32 -4.51 4.71 -10.99
N VAL A 33 -3.31 5.20 -11.31
CA VAL A 33 -2.08 4.79 -10.61
C VAL A 33 -2.15 5.15 -9.13
N PHE A 34 -2.61 6.37 -8.81
CA PHE A 34 -2.76 6.81 -7.43
C PHE A 34 -3.75 5.93 -6.66
N TYR A 35 -4.96 5.70 -7.19
CA TYR A 35 -5.95 4.85 -6.52
C TYR A 35 -5.49 3.39 -6.42
N ALA A 36 -4.75 2.88 -7.41
CA ALA A 36 -4.17 1.54 -7.35
C ALA A 36 -3.17 1.42 -6.19
N VAL A 37 -2.20 2.33 -6.09
CA VAL A 37 -1.18 2.31 -5.02
C VAL A 37 -1.82 2.58 -3.66
N TRP A 38 -2.72 3.56 -3.58
CA TRP A 38 -3.43 3.90 -2.35
C TRP A 38 -4.28 2.72 -1.85
N GLY A 39 -5.03 2.08 -2.75
CA GLY A 39 -5.85 0.90 -2.44
C GLY A 39 -5.01 -0.29 -1.98
N LEU A 40 -3.86 -0.53 -2.63
CA LEU A 40 -2.92 -1.59 -2.24
C LEU A 40 -2.38 -1.37 -0.82
N THR A 41 -2.06 -0.12 -0.48
CA THR A 41 -1.56 0.26 0.85
C THR A 41 -2.65 0.08 1.91
N LEU A 42 -3.89 0.47 1.58
CA LEU A 42 -5.04 0.26 2.46
C LEU A 42 -5.28 -1.24 2.72
N LEU A 43 -5.25 -2.06 1.66
CA LEU A 43 -5.39 -3.51 1.74
C LEU A 43 -4.32 -4.15 2.62
N ALA A 44 -3.07 -3.71 2.49
CA ALA A 44 -1.97 -4.18 3.33
C ALA A 44 -2.20 -3.86 4.82
N ILE A 45 -2.65 -2.63 5.13
CA ILE A 45 -2.92 -2.23 6.52
C ILE A 45 -4.12 -3.00 7.08
N ILE A 46 -5.19 -3.16 6.31
CA ILE A 46 -6.37 -3.92 6.72
C ILE A 46 -6.00 -5.40 6.92
N GLY A 47 -5.22 -5.97 6.01
CA GLY A 47 -4.71 -7.34 6.12
C GLY A 47 -3.89 -7.53 7.40
N ASP A 48 -3.02 -6.57 7.71
CA ASP A 48 -2.24 -6.59 8.94
C ASP A 48 -3.12 -6.43 10.21
N MET A 49 -4.17 -5.61 10.16
CA MET A 49 -5.15 -5.46 11.27
C MET A 49 -6.03 -6.70 11.46
N LEU A 50 -6.30 -7.46 10.41
CA LEU A 50 -7.06 -8.71 10.44
C LEU A 50 -6.18 -9.94 10.73
N GLU A 51 -4.90 -9.73 11.05
CA GLU A 51 -3.89 -10.80 11.24
C GLU A 51 -3.80 -11.76 10.04
N LEU A 52 -4.16 -11.28 8.84
CA LEU A 52 -4.05 -12.03 7.60
C LEU A 52 -2.60 -11.99 7.13
N THR A 53 -1.81 -12.96 7.60
CA THR A 53 -0.38 -13.12 7.29
C THR A 53 -0.11 -13.10 5.78
N GLU A 54 -1.02 -13.60 4.95
CA GLU A 54 -0.86 -13.62 3.48
C GLU A 54 -0.89 -12.23 2.82
N LEU A 55 -1.43 -11.20 3.49
CA LEU A 55 -1.52 -9.83 2.98
C LEU A 55 -0.42 -8.92 3.52
N ARG A 56 0.52 -9.46 4.30
CA ARG A 56 1.65 -8.70 4.81
C ARG A 56 2.66 -8.44 3.69
N PRO A 57 2.96 -7.16 3.37
CA PRO A 57 3.96 -6.83 2.35
C PRO A 57 5.33 -7.44 2.62
N LEU A 58 5.68 -7.61 3.90
CA LEU A 58 6.94 -8.21 4.32
C LEU A 58 7.06 -9.69 3.88
N ASP A 59 5.94 -10.43 3.92
CA ASP A 59 5.92 -11.83 3.53
C ASP A 59 5.99 -11.99 2.01
N TRP A 60 5.44 -11.06 1.23
CA TRP A 60 5.61 -11.06 -0.23
C TRP A 60 7.07 -10.87 -0.64
N ILE A 61 7.79 -9.98 0.05
CA ILE A 61 9.23 -9.78 -0.17
C ILE A 61 10.00 -11.06 0.17
N SER A 62 9.63 -11.74 1.26
CA SER A 62 10.22 -13.03 1.64
C SER A 62 10.00 -14.10 0.57
N ILE A 63 8.78 -14.21 0.02
CA ILE A 63 8.43 -15.13 -1.07
C ILE A 63 9.21 -14.81 -2.34
N MET A 64 9.38 -13.54 -2.70
CA MET A 64 10.20 -13.15 -3.85
C MET A 64 11.70 -13.36 -3.63
N MET A 65 12.18 -13.25 -2.38
CA MET A 65 13.58 -13.50 -2.05
C MET A 65 13.94 -14.99 -1.92
N GLN A 66 12.98 -15.87 -1.64
CA GLN A 66 13.21 -17.33 -1.58
C GLN A 66 13.93 -17.90 -2.82
N PRO A 67 13.52 -17.62 -4.07
CA PRO A 67 14.22 -18.12 -5.25
C PRO A 67 15.61 -17.50 -5.41
N LEU A 68 15.81 -16.24 -5.00
CA LEU A 68 17.10 -15.56 -5.07
C LEU A 68 18.12 -16.19 -4.10
N ASN A 69 17.66 -16.55 -2.90
CA ASN A 69 18.48 -17.23 -1.90
C ASN A 69 18.91 -18.63 -2.37
N ARG A 70 18.05 -19.34 -3.11
CA ARG A 70 18.38 -20.64 -3.73
C ARG A 70 19.36 -20.56 -4.91
N LEU A 71 19.53 -19.39 -5.53
CA LEU A 71 20.49 -19.18 -6.61
C LEU A 71 21.88 -18.75 -6.10
N ILE A 72 21.95 -18.27 -4.86
CA ILE A 72 23.19 -17.79 -4.21
C ILE A 72 23.80 -18.86 -3.29
N SER A 73 23.02 -19.83 -2.81
CA SER A 73 23.49 -21.02 -2.06
C SER A 73 23.97 -22.14 -2.97
#